data_AF-A0AAD4LQH8-F1
#
_entry.id   AF-A0AAD4LQH8-F1
#
_cell.length_a   1.000
_cell.length_b   1.000
_cell.length_c   1.000
_cell.angle_alpha   90.00
_cell.angle_beta   90.00
_cell.angle_gamma   90.00
#
_symmetry.space_group_name_H-M   'P 1'
#
loop_
_entity.id
_entity.type
_entity.pdbx_description
1 polymer ?
#
loop_
_entity_poly.entity_id
_entity_poly.type
_entity_poly.pdbx_seq_one_letter_code
_entity_poly.pdbx_strand_id
1 'polypeptide(L)'
;MLSRLVHYIPAVRPPIPWLPSSLGLSRPPVFLRLYSWSSQSQPANWSHLNDIYGKAVDVNPKGTPMSPEERWNMLSRSRTAISTLPKGPYAGRSFEVKNGNVAEALNRLQYTLRRNRVSPELRLAARHEKKGYKRRRLSSERWRRRFAHEVRKKVQLVNKIRARGA
;
A
#
# COMPACT_ATOMS: atom_id res chain seq x y z
N MET A 1 30.76 55.58 5.37
CA MET A 1 29.78 54.77 6.13
C MET A 1 28.50 54.68 5.31
N LEU A 2 28.26 53.56 4.60
CA LEU A 2 27.06 53.38 3.78
C LEU A 2 26.15 52.37 4.48
N SER A 3 25.04 52.87 5.02
CA SER A 3 23.99 52.09 5.68
C SER A 3 23.20 51.29 4.65
N ARG A 4 23.11 49.97 4.88
CA ARG A 4 22.37 49.01 4.05
C ARG A 4 20.95 48.91 4.60
N LEU A 5 19.96 49.51 3.93
CA LEU A 5 18.55 49.31 4.22
C LEU A 5 18.14 47.88 3.80
N VAL A 6 17.87 47.03 4.77
CA VAL A 6 17.24 45.71 4.56
C VAL A 6 15.73 45.92 4.67
N HIS A 7 15.04 45.95 3.55
CA HIS A 7 13.58 45.92 3.54
C HIS A 7 13.09 44.50 3.86
N TYR A 8 12.46 44.34 5.01
CA TYR A 8 11.71 43.15 5.39
C TYR A 8 10.38 43.14 4.63
N ILE A 9 10.21 42.19 3.71
CA ILE A 9 8.94 41.95 2.99
C ILE A 9 8.18 40.86 3.77
N PRO A 10 7.02 41.15 4.37
CA PRO A 10 6.21 40.11 5.02
C PRO A 10 5.59 39.19 3.97
N ALA A 11 5.69 37.87 4.18
CA ALA A 11 5.11 36.86 3.31
C ALA A 11 3.57 36.89 3.37
N VAL A 12 2.94 37.54 2.40
CA VAL A 12 1.50 37.43 2.16
C VAL A 12 1.22 36.06 1.54
N ARG A 13 0.55 35.18 2.30
CA ARG A 13 0.06 33.90 1.78
C ARG A 13 -1.07 34.16 0.78
N PRO A 14 -1.06 33.57 -0.43
CA PRO A 14 -2.15 33.75 -1.38
C PRO A 14 -3.44 33.05 -0.87
N PRO A 15 -4.63 33.65 -1.09
CA PRO A 15 -5.90 33.05 -0.72
C PRO A 15 -6.18 31.81 -1.57
N ILE A 16 -6.58 30.73 -0.92
CA ILE A 16 -6.97 29.46 -1.56
C ILE A 16 -8.30 29.68 -2.30
N PRO A 17 -8.40 29.44 -3.62
CA PRO A 17 -9.65 29.61 -4.34
C PRO A 17 -10.58 28.40 -4.10
N TRP A 18 -11.79 28.73 -3.63
CA TRP A 18 -13.09 28.05 -3.79
C TRP A 18 -13.23 26.52 -3.58
N LEU A 19 -13.87 26.13 -2.49
CA LEU A 19 -14.69 24.91 -2.46
C LEU A 19 -16.14 25.31 -2.79
N PRO A 20 -16.86 24.63 -3.70
CA PRO A 20 -18.24 24.95 -3.99
C PRO A 20 -19.14 24.53 -2.83
N SER A 21 -19.81 25.51 -2.24
CA SER A 21 -20.89 25.34 -1.27
C SER A 21 -22.19 24.99 -2.01
N SER A 22 -22.42 23.72 -2.33
CA SER A 22 -23.77 23.16 -2.53
C SER A 22 -23.72 21.68 -2.93
N LEU A 23 -23.91 20.79 -1.96
CA LEU A 23 -24.52 19.48 -2.21
C LEU A 23 -25.49 19.21 -1.08
N GLY A 24 -26.78 19.41 -1.36
CA GLY A 24 -27.88 18.96 -0.52
C GLY A 24 -27.84 17.44 -0.43
N LEU A 25 -27.51 16.94 0.76
CA LEU A 25 -27.63 15.54 1.12
C LEU A 25 -28.94 15.36 1.88
N SER A 26 -29.90 14.72 1.23
CA SER A 26 -31.00 14.03 1.89
C SER A 26 -30.41 13.12 2.97
N ARG A 27 -30.65 13.46 4.24
CA ARG A 27 -30.32 12.61 5.38
C ARG A 27 -31.42 11.54 5.50
N PRO A 28 -31.12 10.23 5.41
CA PRO A 28 -32.06 9.24 5.90
C PRO A 28 -32.19 9.37 7.43
N PRO A 29 -33.37 9.08 8.00
CA PRO A 29 -33.58 9.20 9.44
C PRO A 29 -32.66 8.24 10.17
N VAL A 30 -31.78 8.79 11.00
CA VAL A 30 -30.96 8.02 11.93
C VAL A 30 -31.90 7.53 13.03
N PHE A 31 -32.36 6.29 12.90
CA PHE A 31 -32.90 5.56 14.04
C PHE A 31 -31.76 5.38 15.03
N LEU A 32 -31.75 6.19 16.09
CA LEU A 32 -30.92 5.97 17.26
C LEU A 32 -31.38 4.67 17.92
N ARG A 33 -30.81 3.56 17.48
CA ARG A 33 -30.87 2.30 18.21
C ARG A 33 -30.03 2.52 19.46
N LEU A 34 -30.71 2.85 20.56
CA LEU A 34 -30.14 2.80 21.90
C LEU A 34 -29.72 1.35 22.15
N TYR A 35 -28.47 1.03 21.80
CA TYR A 35 -27.81 -0.15 22.32
C TYR A 35 -27.57 0.12 23.80
N SER A 36 -28.49 -0.37 24.63
CA SER A 36 -28.21 -0.65 26.03
C SER A 36 -27.10 -1.70 26.05
N TRP A 37 -25.86 -1.24 26.11
CA TRP A 37 -24.72 -2.10 26.40
C TRP A 37 -24.76 -2.36 27.90
N SER A 38 -25.51 -3.37 28.33
CA SER A 38 -25.29 -3.95 29.65
C SER A 38 -23.93 -4.64 29.61
N SER A 39 -22.86 -3.87 29.82
CA SER A 39 -21.56 -4.42 30.17
C SER A 39 -21.74 -4.94 31.59
N GLN A 40 -22.19 -6.19 31.72
CA GLN A 40 -21.66 -7.00 32.81
C GLN A 40 -20.17 -7.17 32.50
N SER A 41 -19.41 -6.12 32.81
CA SER A 41 -17.97 -6.23 33.01
C SER A 41 -17.82 -7.21 34.15
N GLN A 42 -17.56 -8.47 33.81
CA GLN A 42 -17.06 -9.42 34.78
C GLN A 42 -15.86 -8.73 35.45
N PRO A 43 -15.87 -8.52 36.78
CA PRO A 43 -14.74 -7.91 37.44
C PRO A 43 -13.52 -8.73 37.05
N ALA A 44 -12.44 -8.06 36.61
CA ALA A 44 -11.23 -8.73 36.16
C ALA A 44 -10.81 -9.73 37.24
N ASN A 45 -11.07 -11.01 36.99
CA ASN A 45 -10.82 -12.05 37.97
C ASN A 45 -9.34 -12.42 37.86
N TRP A 46 -8.51 -11.65 38.56
CA TRP A 46 -7.06 -11.87 38.64
C TRP A 46 -6.71 -13.29 39.14
N SER A 47 -7.62 -13.97 39.85
CA SER A 47 -7.40 -15.37 40.26
C SER A 47 -7.41 -16.35 39.07
N HIS A 48 -8.19 -16.07 38.02
CA HIS A 48 -8.20 -16.89 36.81
C HIS A 48 -6.87 -16.79 36.05
N LEU A 49 -6.22 -15.62 36.09
CA LEU A 49 -4.88 -15.46 35.52
C LEU A 49 -3.85 -16.26 36.34
N ASN A 50 -3.94 -16.26 37.68
CA ASN A 50 -3.08 -17.11 38.52
C ASN A 50 -3.30 -18.61 38.28
N ASP A 51 -4.52 -19.05 37.99
CA ASP A 51 -4.83 -20.45 37.66
C ASP A 51 -4.25 -20.85 36.29
N ILE A 52 -4.31 -19.95 35.30
CA ILE A 52 -3.67 -20.15 33.98
C ILE A 52 -2.14 -20.19 34.12
N TYR A 53 -1.55 -19.31 34.92
CA TYR A 53 -0.11 -19.31 35.18
C TYR A 53 0.32 -20.53 36.02
N GLY A 54 -0.45 -20.92 37.04
CA GLY A 54 -0.19 -22.10 37.87
C GLY A 54 -0.23 -23.39 37.05
N LYS A 55 -1.27 -23.56 36.22
CA LYS A 55 -1.38 -24.66 35.25
C LYS A 55 -0.20 -24.71 34.28
N ALA A 56 0.33 -23.57 33.85
CA ALA A 56 1.48 -23.49 32.95
C ALA A 56 2.82 -23.79 33.64
N VAL A 57 2.92 -23.55 34.96
CA VAL A 57 4.09 -23.89 35.78
C VAL A 57 4.14 -25.39 36.09
N ASP A 58 2.98 -26.04 36.27
CA ASP A 58 2.88 -27.48 36.56
C ASP A 58 3.09 -28.38 35.32
N VAL A 59 3.03 -27.81 34.11
CA VAL A 59 3.48 -28.50 32.91
C VAL A 59 5.01 -28.48 32.91
N ASN A 60 5.60 -29.47 33.57
CA ASN A 60 7.04 -29.78 33.56
C ASN A 60 7.59 -29.64 32.14
N PRO A 61 8.22 -28.50 31.76
CA PRO A 61 8.86 -28.41 30.48
C PRO A 61 10.11 -29.26 30.63
N LYS A 62 10.20 -30.38 29.92
CA LYS A 62 11.41 -31.22 29.89
C LYS A 62 12.62 -30.53 29.23
N GLY A 63 12.72 -29.20 29.33
CA GLY A 63 13.82 -28.39 28.84
C GLY A 63 14.03 -27.19 29.75
N THR A 64 15.30 -26.84 29.96
CA THR A 64 15.74 -25.62 30.63
C THR A 64 14.99 -24.41 30.05
N PRO A 65 14.38 -23.53 30.87
CA PRO A 65 13.73 -22.33 30.36
C PRO A 65 14.79 -21.48 29.65
N MET A 66 14.70 -21.39 28.32
CA MET A 66 15.61 -20.57 27.52
C MET A 66 15.63 -19.15 28.10
N SER A 67 16.83 -18.60 28.28
CA SER A 67 16.97 -17.20 28.69
C SER A 67 16.22 -16.31 27.70
N PRO A 68 15.60 -15.20 28.14
CA PRO A 68 14.98 -14.22 27.23
C PRO A 68 15.91 -13.80 26.09
N GLU A 69 17.21 -13.71 26.38
CA GLU A 69 18.26 -13.40 25.41
C GLU A 69 18.48 -14.54 24.40
N GLU A 70 18.46 -15.80 24.85
CA GLU A 70 18.57 -16.96 23.98
C GLU A 70 17.34 -17.11 23.08
N ARG A 71 16.15 -16.86 23.63
CA ARG A 71 14.90 -16.86 22.88
C ARG A 71 14.88 -15.77 21.82
N TRP A 72 15.33 -14.57 22.17
CA TRP A 72 15.48 -13.47 21.22
C TRP A 72 16.50 -13.79 20.13
N ASN A 73 17.66 -14.36 20.49
CA ASN A 73 18.68 -14.77 19.52
C ASN A 73 18.22 -15.88 18.58
N MET A 74 17.43 -16.84 19.07
CA MET A 74 16.84 -17.88 18.23
C MET A 74 15.81 -17.29 17.25
N LEU A 75 14.94 -16.40 17.72
CA LEU A 75 13.93 -15.72 16.88
C LEU A 75 14.58 -14.75 15.89
N SER A 76 15.61 -14.02 16.29
CA SER A 76 16.32 -13.08 15.42
C SER A 76 17.08 -13.82 14.32
N ARG A 77 17.72 -14.96 14.63
CA ARG A 77 18.39 -15.83 13.64
C ARG A 77 17.40 -16.45 12.66
N SER A 78 16.31 -17.02 13.14
CA SER A 78 15.27 -17.59 12.26
C SER A 78 14.61 -16.51 11.39
N ARG A 79 14.35 -15.34 11.96
CA ARG A 79 13.76 -14.21 11.22
C ARG A 79 14.73 -13.55 10.25
N THR A 80 16.03 -13.50 10.55
CA THR A 80 17.06 -13.04 9.60
C THR A 80 17.36 -14.08 8.53
N ALA A 81 17.27 -15.38 8.84
CA ALA A 81 17.35 -16.45 7.85
C ALA A 81 16.17 -16.44 6.87
N ILE A 82 14.97 -16.05 7.33
CA ILE A 82 13.77 -15.88 6.49
C ILE A 82 13.72 -14.49 5.84
N SER A 83 14.38 -13.49 6.42
CA SER A 83 14.47 -12.13 5.87
C SER A 83 15.32 -12.18 4.61
N THR A 84 14.64 -12.19 3.46
CA THR A 84 15.25 -11.83 2.19
C THR A 84 15.67 -10.36 2.30
N LEU A 85 16.89 -10.09 2.77
CA LEU A 85 17.51 -8.77 2.77
C LEU A 85 17.16 -8.08 1.43
N PRO A 86 16.80 -6.77 1.42
CA PRO A 86 16.56 -6.08 0.16
C PRO A 86 17.86 -6.06 -0.65
N LYS A 87 17.94 -6.95 -1.65
CA LYS A 87 19.12 -7.25 -2.46
C LYS A 87 19.40 -6.14 -3.48
N GLY A 88 19.92 -4.99 -3.04
CA GLY A 88 20.41 -3.93 -3.93
C GLY A 88 19.40 -3.44 -4.99
N PRO A 89 19.85 -2.75 -6.05
CA PRO A 89 18.96 -2.21 -7.09
C PRO A 89 18.24 -3.30 -7.91
N TYR A 90 18.66 -4.56 -7.78
CA TYR A 90 18.14 -5.71 -8.53
C TYR A 90 17.11 -6.54 -7.76
N ALA A 91 16.85 -6.25 -6.48
CA ALA A 91 15.92 -7.01 -5.64
C ALA A 91 14.55 -7.23 -6.29
N GLY A 92 14.02 -6.23 -7.00
CA GLY A 92 12.72 -6.29 -7.69
C GLY A 92 12.76 -6.92 -9.09
N ARG A 93 13.92 -7.41 -9.54
CA ARG A 93 14.14 -8.03 -10.86
C ARG A 93 14.78 -9.41 -10.77
N SER A 94 14.89 -9.95 -9.57
CA SER A 94 15.43 -11.28 -9.30
C SER A 94 14.30 -12.21 -8.88
N PHE A 95 14.21 -13.37 -9.52
CA PHE A 95 13.22 -14.41 -9.20
C PHE A 95 13.96 -15.72 -8.95
N GLU A 96 13.59 -16.38 -7.85
CA GLU A 96 14.08 -17.72 -7.54
C GLU A 96 13.45 -18.75 -8.48
N VAL A 97 14.26 -19.67 -8.99
CA VAL A 97 13.78 -20.82 -9.75
C VAL A 97 13.37 -21.91 -8.77
N LYS A 98 12.06 -22.20 -8.70
CA LYS A 98 11.54 -23.27 -7.85
C LYS A 98 11.42 -24.56 -8.65
N ASN A 99 11.78 -25.67 -8.02
CA ASN A 99 11.62 -27.03 -8.58
C ASN A 99 12.25 -27.20 -9.99
N GLY A 100 13.35 -26.48 -10.27
CA GLY A 100 14.00 -26.50 -11.59
C GLY A 100 13.18 -25.90 -12.74
N ASN A 101 12.00 -25.33 -12.47
CA ASN A 101 11.14 -24.74 -13.52
C ASN A 101 11.62 -23.34 -13.91
N VAL A 102 12.62 -23.28 -14.79
CA VAL A 102 13.20 -22.03 -15.28
C VAL A 102 12.20 -21.24 -16.13
N ALA A 103 11.36 -21.91 -16.91
CA ALA A 103 10.41 -21.27 -17.81
C ALA A 103 9.38 -20.42 -17.04
N GLU A 104 8.83 -20.96 -15.94
CA GLU A 104 7.91 -20.23 -15.08
C GLU A 104 8.56 -19.01 -14.43
N ALA A 105 9.79 -19.17 -13.91
CA ALA A 105 10.54 -18.08 -13.31
C ALA A 105 10.83 -16.95 -14.33
N LEU A 106 11.20 -17.31 -15.56
CA LEU A 106 11.40 -16.35 -16.66
C LEU A 106 10.11 -15.62 -17.04
N ASN A 107 8.97 -16.33 -17.13
CA ASN A 107 7.68 -15.71 -17.43
C ASN A 107 7.27 -14.70 -16.34
N ARG A 108 7.49 -15.03 -15.06
CA ARG A 108 7.26 -14.12 -13.93
C ARG A 108 8.16 -12.90 -13.98
N LEU A 109 9.43 -13.08 -14.31
CA LEU A 109 10.37 -11.98 -14.52
C LEU A 109 9.90 -11.07 -15.66
N GLN A 110 9.57 -11.62 -16.82
CA GLN A 110 9.09 -10.87 -17.98
C GLN A 110 7.81 -10.09 -17.67
N TYR A 111 6.83 -10.71 -16.99
CA TYR A 111 5.61 -10.04 -16.55
C TYR A 111 5.93 -8.83 -15.65
N THR A 112 6.84 -9.01 -14.69
CA THR A 112 7.23 -7.96 -13.75
C THR A 112 7.95 -6.81 -14.46
N LEU A 113 8.87 -7.09 -15.38
CA LEU A 113 9.54 -6.07 -16.20
C LEU A 113 8.55 -5.27 -17.06
N ARG A 114 7.53 -5.94 -17.62
CA ARG A 114 6.46 -5.28 -18.39
C ARG A 114 5.58 -4.39 -17.51
N ARG A 115 5.19 -4.89 -16.33
CA ARG A 115 4.39 -4.14 -15.34
C ARG A 115 5.11 -2.86 -14.89
N ASN A 116 6.41 -2.99 -14.62
CA ASN A 116 7.28 -1.87 -14.22
C ASN A 116 7.72 -1.00 -15.39
N ARG A 117 7.32 -1.31 -16.63
CA ARG A 117 7.63 -0.56 -17.85
C ARG A 117 9.13 -0.39 -18.14
N VAL A 118 9.97 -1.32 -17.68
CA VAL A 118 11.43 -1.26 -17.88
C VAL A 118 11.81 -1.28 -19.36
N SER A 119 11.24 -2.20 -20.15
CA SER A 119 11.60 -2.31 -21.58
C SER A 119 11.16 -1.10 -22.42
N PRO A 120 9.91 -0.60 -22.29
CA PRO A 120 9.51 0.64 -22.96
C PRO A 120 10.35 1.85 -22.55
N GLU A 121 10.67 1.98 -21.26
CA GLU A 121 11.51 3.05 -20.75
C GLU A 121 12.92 2.98 -21.32
N LEU A 122 13.53 1.80 -21.35
CA LEU A 122 14.86 1.59 -21.95
C LEU A 122 14.89 2.04 -23.43
N ARG A 123 13.84 1.74 -24.20
CA ARG A 123 13.73 2.23 -25.60
C ARG A 123 13.58 3.74 -25.69
N LEU A 124 12.80 4.35 -24.80
CA LEU A 124 12.62 5.80 -24.77
C LEU A 124 13.88 6.54 -24.29
N ALA A 125 14.66 5.92 -23.40
CA ALA A 125 15.90 6.45 -22.87
C ALA A 125 17.10 6.27 -23.81
N ALA A 126 17.02 5.34 -24.78
CA ALA A 126 18.09 5.08 -25.75
C ALA A 126 18.48 6.32 -26.57
N ARG A 127 17.59 7.31 -26.72
CA ARG A 127 17.89 8.61 -27.35
C ARG A 127 17.28 9.74 -26.54
N HIS A 128 17.90 10.91 -26.59
CA HIS A 128 17.37 12.09 -25.94
C HIS A 128 16.05 12.56 -26.60
N GLU A 129 14.97 12.56 -25.82
CA GLU A 129 13.71 13.18 -26.20
C GLU A 129 13.66 14.63 -25.68
N LYS A 130 13.55 15.60 -26.61
CA LYS A 130 13.36 17.02 -26.27
C LYS A 130 12.16 17.22 -25.34
N LYS A 131 12.31 18.10 -24.34
CA LYS A 131 11.29 18.36 -23.29
C LYS A 131 9.88 18.65 -23.83
N GLY A 132 9.75 19.43 -24.91
CA GLY A 132 8.47 19.76 -25.52
C GLY A 132 7.76 18.53 -26.13
N TYR A 133 8.52 17.69 -26.84
CA TYR A 133 8.01 16.45 -27.42
C TYR A 133 7.58 15.47 -26.32
N LYS A 134 8.38 15.33 -25.26
CA LYS A 134 8.03 14.51 -24.08
C LYS A 134 6.71 14.95 -23.44
N ARG A 135 6.48 16.27 -23.29
CA ARG A 135 5.22 16.80 -22.74
C ARG A 135 4.02 16.49 -23.64
N ARG A 136 4.14 16.70 -24.95
CA ARG A 136 3.09 16.39 -25.93
C ARG A 136 2.75 14.90 -25.93
N ARG A 137 3.76 14.03 -25.95
CA ARG A 137 3.60 12.58 -25.87
C ARG A 137 2.88 12.16 -24.58
N LEU A 138 3.36 12.60 -23.41
CA LEU A 138 2.74 12.26 -22.12
C LEU A 138 1.30 12.79 -22.01
N SER A 139 0.99 13.95 -22.59
CA SER A 139 -0.38 14.46 -22.66
C SER A 139 -1.27 13.53 -23.51
N SER A 140 -0.85 13.22 -24.74
CA SER A 140 -1.57 12.32 -25.65
C SER A 140 -1.75 10.93 -25.07
N GLU A 141 -0.72 10.35 -24.45
CA GLU A 141 -0.85 9.05 -23.79
C GLU A 141 -1.84 9.06 -22.61
N ARG A 142 -1.81 10.11 -21.77
CA ARG A 142 -2.77 10.25 -20.67
C ARG A 142 -4.19 10.38 -21.19
N TRP A 143 -4.40 11.16 -22.25
CA TRP A 143 -5.70 11.30 -22.89
C TRP A 143 -6.20 9.98 -23.45
N ARG A 144 -5.38 9.25 -24.23
CA ARG A 144 -5.74 7.93 -24.78
C ARG A 144 -6.10 6.92 -23.68
N ARG A 145 -5.37 6.91 -22.56
CA ARG A 145 -5.68 6.04 -21.41
C ARG A 145 -7.03 6.39 -20.78
N ARG A 146 -7.31 7.68 -20.57
CA ARG A 146 -8.60 8.15 -20.03
C ARG A 146 -9.74 7.85 -20.99
N PHE A 147 -9.57 8.15 -22.28
CA PHE A 147 -10.55 7.86 -23.31
C PHE A 147 -10.89 6.38 -23.37
N ALA A 148 -9.89 5.49 -23.46
CA ALA A 148 -10.11 4.05 -23.47
C ALA A 148 -10.82 3.54 -22.21
N HIS A 149 -10.55 4.14 -21.05
CA HIS A 149 -11.23 3.80 -19.80
C HIS A 149 -12.71 4.21 -19.82
N GLU A 150 -13.03 5.42 -20.28
CA GLU A 150 -14.42 5.87 -20.39
C GLU A 150 -15.19 5.06 -21.45
N VAL A 151 -14.58 4.77 -22.59
CA VAL A 151 -15.16 3.86 -23.60
C VAL A 151 -15.46 2.50 -22.99
N ARG A 152 -14.51 1.91 -22.24
CA ARG A 152 -14.70 0.61 -21.58
C ARG A 152 -15.88 0.65 -20.60
N LYS A 153 -16.03 1.70 -19.79
CA LYS A 153 -17.17 1.86 -18.87
C LYS A 153 -18.50 1.89 -19.62
N LYS A 154 -18.57 2.64 -20.72
CA LYS A 154 -19.80 2.74 -21.53
C LYS A 154 -20.15 1.41 -22.18
N VAL A 155 -19.17 0.70 -22.75
CA VAL A 155 -19.38 -0.65 -23.30
C VAL A 155 -19.83 -1.64 -22.22
N GLN A 156 -19.21 -1.61 -21.03
CA GLN A 156 -19.63 -2.44 -19.90
C GLN A 156 -21.06 -2.15 -19.47
N LEU A 157 -21.51 -0.89 -19.50
CA LEU A 157 -22.89 -0.52 -19.22
C LEU A 157 -23.85 -1.09 -20.26
N VAL A 158 -23.54 -0.92 -21.56
CA VAL A 158 -24.36 -1.47 -22.65
C VAL A 158 -24.47 -3.00 -22.54
N ASN A 159 -23.36 -3.68 -22.28
CA ASN A 159 -23.38 -5.14 -22.09
C ASN A 159 -24.24 -5.55 -20.89
N LYS A 160 -24.25 -4.77 -19.80
CA LYS A 160 -25.15 -5.01 -18.66
C LYS A 160 -26.61 -4.80 -18.99
N ILE A 161 -26.95 -3.79 -19.81
CA ILE A 161 -28.33 -3.54 -20.25
C ILE A 161 -28.79 -4.70 -21.14
N ARG A 162 -27.98 -5.09 -22.14
CA ARG A 162 -28.25 -6.22 -23.01
C ARG A 162 -28.43 -7.54 -22.24
N ALA A 163 -27.58 -7.79 -21.23
CA ALA A 163 -27.68 -8.99 -20.40
C ALA A 163 -28.98 -9.04 -19.56
N ARG A 164 -29.65 -7.90 -19.34
CA ARG A 164 -30.94 -7.81 -18.64
C ARG A 164 -32.14 -8.00 -19.57
N GLY A 165 -31.93 -8.17 -20.88
CA GLY A 165 -33.00 -8.48 -21.84
C GLY A 165 -33.71 -7.26 -22.44
N ALA A 166 -33.06 -6.10 -22.45
CA ALA A 166 -33.44 -4.96 -23.31
C ALA A 166 -32.70 -5.00 -24.65
#